data_AF-A0A540X3N6-F1
#
_entry.id   AF-A0A540X3N6-F1
#
_cell.length_a   1.000
_cell.length_b   1.000
_cell.length_c   1.000
_cell.angle_alpha   90.00
_cell.angle_beta   90.00
_cell.angle_gamma   90.00
#
_symmetry.space_group_name_H-M   'P 1'
#
loop_
_entity.id
_entity.type
_entity.pdbx_description
1 polymer ?
#
loop_
_entity_poly.entity_id
_entity_poly.type
_entity_poly.pdbx_seq_one_letter_code
_entity_poly.pdbx_strand_id
1 'polypeptide(L)'
;MAARRRYTPWSATNGLLFGVIAGVVLGLAEVVMALAAGDSPMRPVRMSAGMVLGPRVFGEGFPMGTMVLVGVGLHLAVSALVGVFYSFLDAMLPVDGRGRWEFQAAVGMLFGIAVWLVDFQFIARGYYPWFLDVPQFPQIVLHAVFLGLPLALLFTAAERRRALMDVAESASSSP
;
A
#
# COMPACT_ATOMS: atom_id res chain seq x y z
N MET A 1 32.55 -15.94 8.36
CA MET A 1 31.25 -16.57 8.65
C MET A 1 30.17 -15.81 7.91
N ALA A 2 29.60 -16.39 6.86
CA ALA A 2 28.47 -15.79 6.16
C ALA A 2 27.25 -15.84 7.11
N ALA A 3 26.81 -14.68 7.61
CA ALA A 3 25.58 -14.57 8.36
C ALA A 3 24.47 -15.20 7.51
N ARG A 4 23.85 -16.28 8.02
CA ARG A 4 22.64 -16.83 7.39
C ARG A 4 21.64 -15.68 7.32
N ARG A 5 21.45 -15.10 6.13
CA ARG A 5 20.28 -14.25 5.88
C ARG A 5 19.09 -15.13 6.25
N ARG A 6 18.40 -14.81 7.36
CA ARG A 6 17.10 -15.40 7.68
C ARG A 6 16.15 -14.94 6.58
N TYR A 7 16.19 -15.68 5.47
CA TYR A 7 15.49 -15.38 4.24
C TYR A 7 14.01 -15.72 4.48
N THR A 8 13.15 -14.71 4.35
CA THR A 8 11.86 -14.74 3.62
C THR A 8 10.48 -14.90 4.29
N PRO A 9 10.18 -15.72 5.32
CA PRO A 9 8.81 -15.78 5.83
C PRO A 9 8.35 -14.48 6.50
N TRP A 10 9.23 -13.88 7.29
CA TRP A 10 8.88 -12.74 8.13
C TRP A 10 8.70 -11.44 7.33
N SER A 11 9.53 -11.19 6.29
CA SER A 11 9.38 -10.00 5.46
C SER A 11 8.14 -10.06 4.56
N ALA A 12 7.80 -11.25 4.05
CA ALA A 12 6.61 -11.44 3.22
C ALA A 12 5.32 -11.28 4.04
N THR A 13 5.25 -11.87 5.24
CA THR A 13 4.10 -11.70 6.15
C THR A 13 3.93 -10.24 6.57
N ASN A 14 5.03 -9.55 6.92
CA ASN A 14 4.98 -8.12 7.20
C ASN A 14 4.55 -7.31 5.98
N GLY A 15 5.06 -7.64 4.80
CA GLY A 15 4.65 -6.99 3.55
C GLY A 15 3.16 -7.12 3.30
N LEU A 16 2.59 -8.32 3.45
CA LEU A 16 1.16 -8.56 3.31
C LEU A 16 0.36 -7.72 4.31
N LEU A 17 0.69 -7.80 5.60
CA LEU A 17 -0.03 -7.10 6.67
C LEU A 17 0.10 -5.57 6.56
N PHE A 18 1.31 -5.06 6.36
CA PHE A 18 1.56 -3.62 6.24
C PHE A 18 0.95 -3.06 4.97
N GLY A 19 0.96 -3.83 3.87
CA GLY A 19 0.26 -3.50 2.64
C GLY A 19 -1.24 -3.34 2.85
N VAL A 20 -1.90 -4.29 3.55
CA VAL A 20 -3.33 -4.18 3.89
C VAL A 20 -3.59 -2.94 4.75
N ILE A 21 -2.79 -2.70 5.79
CA ILE A 21 -2.97 -1.53 6.68
C ILE A 21 -2.83 -0.22 5.88
N ALA A 22 -1.78 -0.08 5.08
CA ALA A 22 -1.57 1.09 4.24
C ALA A 22 -2.68 1.24 3.18
N GLY A 23 -3.16 0.13 2.61
CA GLY A 23 -4.30 0.10 1.70
C GLY A 23 -5.59 0.60 2.33
N VAL A 24 -5.86 0.24 3.59
CA VAL A 24 -6.99 0.78 4.35
C VAL A 24 -6.84 2.29 4.55
N VAL A 25 -5.65 2.76 4.93
CA VAL A 25 -5.38 4.20 5.08
C VAL A 25 -5.61 4.95 3.77
N LEU A 26 -5.11 4.44 2.64
CA LEU A 26 -5.38 4.99 1.31
C LEU A 26 -6.87 4.98 0.99
N GLY A 27 -7.56 3.85 1.18
CA GLY A 27 -8.98 3.73 0.88
C GLY A 27 -9.85 4.73 1.67
N LEU A 28 -9.53 4.96 2.93
CA LEU A 28 -10.19 5.98 3.75
C LEU A 28 -9.88 7.40 3.24
N ALA A 29 -8.63 7.67 2.85
CA ALA A 29 -8.24 8.97 2.28
C ALA A 29 -8.96 9.25 0.95
N GLU A 30 -9.11 8.23 0.10
CA GLU A 30 -9.90 8.32 -1.15
C GLU A 30 -11.38 8.63 -0.88
N VAL A 31 -11.97 8.02 0.16
CA VAL A 31 -13.35 8.33 0.58
C VAL A 31 -13.47 9.79 1.02
N VAL A 32 -12.52 10.28 1.82
CA VAL A 32 -12.48 11.69 2.26
C VAL A 32 -12.35 12.62 1.05
N MET A 33 -11.49 12.29 0.09
CA MET A 33 -11.31 13.08 -1.13
C MET A 33 -12.54 13.08 -2.02
N ALA A 34 -13.22 11.94 -2.16
CA ALA A 34 -14.48 11.85 -2.91
C ALA A 34 -15.55 12.77 -2.28
N LEU A 35 -15.70 12.73 -0.96
CA LEU A 35 -16.61 13.61 -0.23
C LEU A 35 -16.23 15.09 -0.38
N ALA A 36 -14.94 15.42 -0.28
CA ALA A 36 -14.44 16.79 -0.46
C ALA A 36 -14.68 17.32 -1.89
N ALA A 37 -14.69 16.43 -2.89
CA ALA A 37 -15.02 16.75 -4.28
C ALA A 37 -16.53 16.82 -4.57
N GLY A 38 -17.39 16.58 -3.57
CA GLY A 38 -18.85 16.53 -3.74
C GLY A 38 -19.36 15.26 -4.41
N ASP A 39 -18.53 14.20 -4.46
CA ASP A 39 -18.89 12.91 -5.04
C ASP A 39 -19.38 11.93 -3.95
N SER A 40 -19.87 10.77 -4.38
CA SER A 40 -20.28 9.68 -3.50
C SER A 40 -19.07 9.09 -2.74
N PRO A 41 -19.18 8.83 -1.42
CA PRO A 41 -18.14 8.10 -0.69
C PRO A 41 -17.93 6.68 -1.21
N MET A 42 -18.88 6.13 -1.99
CA MET A 42 -18.75 4.81 -2.61
C MET A 42 -18.01 4.85 -3.95
N ARG A 43 -17.59 6.02 -4.44
CA ARG A 43 -16.90 6.13 -5.72
C ARG A 43 -15.61 5.29 -5.78
N PRO A 44 -14.68 5.35 -4.81
CA PRO A 44 -13.47 4.52 -4.87
C PRO A 44 -13.79 3.03 -4.89
N VAL A 45 -14.80 2.61 -4.11
CA VAL A 45 -15.26 1.21 -4.08
C VAL A 45 -15.80 0.77 -5.43
N ARG A 46 -16.60 1.61 -6.11
CA ARG A 46 -17.11 1.35 -7.47
C ARG A 46 -15.98 1.26 -8.48
N MET A 47 -14.99 2.14 -8.40
CA MET A 47 -13.84 2.14 -9.31
C MET A 47 -13.05 0.82 -9.22
N SER A 48 -12.76 0.36 -8.00
CA SER A 48 -12.11 -0.95 -7.77
C SER A 48 -13.00 -2.10 -8.22
N ALA A 49 -14.29 -2.10 -7.85
CA ALA A 49 -15.22 -3.16 -8.26
C ALA A 49 -15.34 -3.27 -9.79
N GLY A 50 -15.27 -2.14 -10.49
CA GLY A 50 -15.36 -2.05 -11.94
C GLY A 50 -14.25 -2.78 -12.67
N MET A 51 -13.08 -2.97 -12.06
CA MET A 51 -11.97 -3.74 -12.66
C MET A 51 -12.35 -5.20 -12.92
N VAL A 52 -13.22 -5.76 -12.08
CA VAL A 52 -13.68 -7.16 -12.16
C VAL A 52 -15.08 -7.24 -12.77
N LEU A 53 -15.98 -6.34 -12.36
CA LEU A 53 -17.40 -6.41 -12.70
C LEU A 53 -17.78 -5.54 -13.91
N GLY A 54 -16.85 -4.74 -14.41
CA GLY A 54 -17.02 -3.82 -15.55
C GLY A 54 -17.81 -2.55 -15.22
N PRO A 55 -18.03 -1.66 -16.21
CA PRO A 55 -18.63 -0.34 -16.03
C PRO A 55 -20.06 -0.32 -15.46
N ARG A 56 -20.79 -1.44 -15.55
CA ARG A 56 -22.16 -1.57 -15.00
C ARG A 56 -22.24 -1.27 -13.49
N VAL A 57 -21.12 -1.38 -12.76
CA VAL A 57 -21.07 -1.02 -11.33
C VAL A 57 -21.33 0.46 -11.06
N PHE A 58 -21.27 1.33 -12.07
CA PHE A 58 -21.60 2.75 -11.93
C PHE A 58 -23.08 3.05 -12.13
N GLY A 59 -23.86 2.08 -12.63
CA GLY A 59 -25.29 2.24 -12.84
C GLY A 59 -26.10 2.27 -11.55
N GLU A 60 -27.25 2.93 -11.61
CA GLU A 60 -28.28 2.85 -10.58
C GLU A 60 -28.81 1.40 -10.49
N GLY A 61 -29.05 0.92 -9.26
CA GLY A 61 -29.59 -0.43 -9.03
C GLY A 61 -28.60 -1.59 -9.07
N PHE A 62 -27.30 -1.36 -9.28
CA PHE A 62 -26.31 -2.44 -9.13
C PHE A 62 -26.30 -2.96 -7.68
N PRO A 63 -26.29 -4.29 -7.43
CA PRO A 63 -26.34 -4.84 -6.08
C PRO A 63 -25.20 -4.34 -5.18
N MET A 64 -25.56 -3.54 -4.16
CA MET A 64 -24.60 -2.87 -3.29
C MET A 64 -23.67 -3.85 -2.57
N GLY A 65 -24.21 -4.97 -2.06
CA GLY A 65 -23.41 -5.98 -1.36
C GLY A 65 -22.30 -6.57 -2.22
N THR A 66 -22.61 -6.91 -3.49
CA THR A 66 -21.62 -7.43 -4.45
C THR A 66 -20.58 -6.38 -4.80
N MET A 67 -21.00 -5.14 -5.05
CA MET A 67 -20.09 -4.02 -5.33
C MET A 67 -19.11 -3.78 -4.18
N VAL A 68 -19.59 -3.72 -2.94
CA VAL A 68 -18.74 -3.52 -1.76
C VAL A 68 -17.77 -4.68 -1.58
N LEU A 69 -18.27 -5.92 -1.63
CA LEU A 69 -17.44 -7.11 -1.45
C LEU A 69 -16.31 -7.18 -2.48
N VAL A 70 -16.63 -7.02 -3.76
CA VAL A 70 -15.64 -7.12 -4.83
C VAL A 70 -14.70 -5.90 -4.84
N GLY A 71 -15.23 -4.69 -4.67
CA GLY A 71 -14.42 -3.46 -4.69
C GLY A 71 -13.43 -3.39 -3.53
N VAL A 72 -13.90 -3.59 -2.30
CA VAL A 72 -13.04 -3.62 -1.11
C VAL A 72 -12.11 -4.82 -1.15
N GLY A 73 -12.61 -6.01 -1.52
CA GLY A 73 -11.79 -7.22 -1.62
C GLY A 73 -10.63 -7.07 -2.60
N LEU A 74 -10.89 -6.52 -3.80
CA LEU A 74 -9.85 -6.26 -4.78
C LEU A 74 -8.85 -5.22 -4.27
N HIS A 75 -9.33 -4.11 -3.71
CA HIS A 75 -8.47 -3.06 -3.17
C HIS A 75 -7.50 -3.58 -2.12
N LEU A 76 -8.00 -4.37 -1.16
CA LEU A 76 -7.17 -4.97 -0.12
C LEU A 76 -6.21 -6.03 -0.67
N ALA A 77 -6.64 -6.83 -1.65
CA ALA A 77 -5.78 -7.82 -2.31
C ALA A 77 -4.62 -7.15 -3.06
N VAL A 78 -4.90 -6.10 -3.83
CA VAL A 78 -3.86 -5.32 -4.53
C VAL A 78 -2.94 -4.64 -3.51
N SER A 79 -3.48 -4.04 -2.45
CA SER A 79 -2.69 -3.39 -1.40
C SER A 79 -1.75 -4.37 -0.69
N ALA A 80 -2.21 -5.60 -0.42
CA ALA A 80 -1.39 -6.67 0.11
C ALA A 80 -0.22 -7.02 -0.82
N LEU A 81 -0.48 -7.17 -2.14
CA LEU A 81 0.56 -7.44 -3.13
C LEU A 81 1.57 -6.30 -3.21
N VAL A 82 1.11 -5.05 -3.20
CA VAL A 82 1.96 -3.85 -3.16
C VAL A 82 2.86 -3.86 -1.93
N GLY A 83 2.33 -4.21 -0.75
CA GLY A 83 3.14 -4.34 0.46
C GLY A 83 4.18 -5.46 0.39
N VAL A 84 3.87 -6.57 -0.28
CA VAL A 84 4.85 -7.63 -0.57
C VAL A 84 5.96 -7.11 -1.50
N PHE A 85 5.62 -6.36 -2.56
CA PHE A 85 6.63 -5.72 -3.42
C PHE A 85 7.52 -4.75 -2.64
N TYR A 86 6.94 -3.94 -1.75
CA TYR A 86 7.71 -3.08 -0.88
C TYR A 86 8.65 -3.87 0.03
N SER A 87 8.23 -5.03 0.55
CA SER A 87 9.10 -5.88 1.38
C SER A 87 10.36 -6.34 0.63
N PHE A 88 10.26 -6.59 -0.69
CA PHE A 88 11.41 -6.91 -1.52
C PHE A 88 12.30 -5.70 -1.75
N LEU A 89 11.71 -4.52 -1.98
CA LEU A 89 12.44 -3.27 -2.07
C LEU A 89 13.22 -2.97 -0.78
N ASP A 90 12.54 -3.05 0.37
CA ASP A 90 13.11 -2.87 1.70
C ASP A 90 14.30 -3.82 1.95
N ALA A 91 14.16 -5.08 1.55
CA ALA A 91 15.23 -6.07 1.65
C ALA A 91 16.48 -5.72 0.82
N MET A 92 16.36 -4.87 -0.20
CA MET A 92 17.46 -4.36 -1.03
C MET A 92 18.06 -3.05 -0.50
N LEU A 93 17.39 -2.35 0.42
CA LEU A 93 17.90 -1.08 0.97
C LEU A 93 19.14 -1.31 1.86
N PRO A 94 20.05 -0.32 1.97
CA PRO A 94 21.18 -0.37 2.89
C PRO A 94 20.71 -0.57 4.33
N VAL A 95 21.41 -1.43 5.09
CA VAL A 95 21.03 -1.78 6.48
C VAL A 95 20.89 -0.53 7.35
N ASP A 96 21.86 0.39 7.25
CA ASP A 96 21.87 1.64 8.02
C ASP A 96 20.72 2.59 7.64
N GLY A 97 20.12 2.39 6.46
CA GLY A 97 18.95 3.15 6.00
C GLY A 97 17.63 2.63 6.54
N ARG A 98 17.50 1.32 6.81
CA ARG A 98 16.20 0.70 7.10
C ARG A 98 15.56 1.16 8.41
N GLY A 99 16.38 1.54 9.39
CA GLY A 99 15.93 2.07 10.68
C GLY A 99 15.73 3.59 10.71
N ARG A 100 16.13 4.31 9.66
CA ARG A 100 16.04 5.78 9.58
C ARG A 100 14.71 6.17 8.95
N TRP A 101 13.84 6.78 9.75
CA TRP A 101 12.46 7.06 9.36
C TRP A 101 12.40 8.06 8.21
N GLU A 102 13.32 9.02 8.14
CA GLU A 102 13.38 10.03 7.07
C GLU A 102 13.68 9.38 5.72
N PHE A 103 14.66 8.46 5.72
CA PHE A 103 15.07 7.73 4.52
C PHE A 103 13.95 6.81 4.04
N GLN A 104 13.37 6.03 4.95
CA GLN A 104 12.25 5.15 4.64
C GLN A 104 11.01 5.93 4.20
N ALA A 105 10.69 7.05 4.83
CA ALA A 105 9.58 7.91 4.40
C ALA A 105 9.77 8.37 2.95
N ALA A 106 10.97 8.83 2.59
CA ALA A 106 11.26 9.24 1.22
C ALA A 106 11.14 8.06 0.23
N VAL A 107 11.70 6.90 0.55
CA VAL A 107 11.59 5.69 -0.28
C VAL A 107 10.14 5.24 -0.42
N GLY A 108 9.38 5.22 0.68
CA GLY A 108 7.96 4.90 0.73
C GLY A 108 7.13 5.81 -0.15
N MET A 109 7.31 7.13 -0.03
CA MET A 109 6.60 8.10 -0.85
C MET A 109 6.92 7.93 -2.34
N LEU A 110 8.20 7.76 -2.70
CA LEU A 110 8.60 7.50 -4.09
C LEU A 110 8.01 6.18 -4.62
N PHE A 111 7.97 5.15 -3.78
CA PHE A 111 7.33 3.89 -4.12
C PHE A 111 5.81 4.06 -4.32
N GLY A 112 5.13 4.82 -3.46
CA GLY A 112 3.71 5.16 -3.65
C GLY A 112 3.45 5.90 -4.97
N ILE A 113 4.33 6.84 -5.33
CA ILE A 113 4.27 7.52 -6.65
C ILE A 113 4.47 6.50 -7.78
N ALA A 114 5.38 5.54 -7.63
CA ALA A 114 5.59 4.50 -8.63
C ALA A 114 4.36 3.57 -8.77
N VAL A 115 3.68 3.24 -7.66
CA VAL A 115 2.41 2.50 -7.69
C VAL A 115 1.35 3.29 -8.46
N TRP A 116 1.16 4.58 -8.14
CA TRP A 116 0.25 5.44 -8.91
C TRP A 116 0.60 5.46 -10.40
N LEU A 117 1.89 5.54 -10.74
CA LEU A 117 2.34 5.57 -12.12
C LEU A 117 1.94 4.28 -12.86
N VAL A 118 2.16 3.13 -12.24
CA VAL A 118 1.77 1.82 -12.78
C VAL A 118 0.24 1.74 -12.92
N ASP A 119 -0.50 2.01 -11.86
CA ASP A 119 -1.94 1.83 -11.81
C ASP A 119 -2.66 2.80 -12.75
N PHE A 120 -2.34 4.09 -12.70
CA PHE A 120 -3.09 5.10 -13.44
C PHE A 120 -2.52 5.35 -14.84
N GLN A 121 -1.20 5.33 -15.02
CA GLN A 121 -0.62 5.70 -16.32
C GLN A 121 -0.43 4.50 -17.25
N PHE A 122 -0.19 3.30 -16.72
CA PHE A 122 -0.01 2.11 -17.56
C PHE A 122 -1.27 1.23 -17.59
N ILE A 123 -1.83 0.88 -16.44
CA ILE A 123 -2.96 -0.05 -16.37
C ILE A 123 -4.28 0.65 -16.73
N ALA A 124 -4.64 1.74 -16.04
CA ALA A 124 -5.92 2.41 -16.23
C ALA A 124 -6.09 2.95 -17.65
N ARG A 125 -5.08 3.61 -18.22
CA ARG A 125 -5.13 4.12 -19.61
C ARG A 125 -5.38 3.02 -20.64
N GLY A 126 -4.89 1.80 -20.39
CA GLY A 126 -5.05 0.68 -21.30
C GLY A 126 -6.38 -0.07 -21.12
N TYR A 127 -6.83 -0.24 -19.88
CA TYR A 127 -7.87 -1.23 -19.55
C TYR A 127 -9.04 -0.69 -18.72
N TYR A 128 -8.82 0.36 -17.91
CA TYR A 128 -9.79 0.85 -16.94
C TYR A 128 -9.88 2.39 -16.96
N PRO A 129 -10.37 2.98 -18.06
CA PRO A 129 -10.27 4.43 -18.29
C PRO A 129 -11.02 5.28 -17.26
N TRP A 130 -12.01 4.75 -16.55
CA TRP A 130 -12.73 5.47 -15.48
C TRP A 130 -11.83 5.87 -14.29
N PHE A 131 -10.66 5.26 -14.13
CA PHE A 131 -9.65 5.74 -13.17
C PHE A 131 -9.06 7.11 -13.54
N LEU A 132 -9.26 7.57 -14.78
CA LEU A 132 -8.81 8.88 -15.24
C LEU A 132 -9.84 9.98 -15.03
N ASP A 133 -11.05 9.63 -14.60
CA ASP A 133 -12.14 10.58 -14.34
C ASP A 133 -11.94 11.40 -13.04
N VAL A 134 -10.93 11.05 -12.25
CA VAL A 134 -10.54 11.78 -11.04
C VAL A 134 -9.30 12.63 -11.31
N PRO A 135 -9.14 13.80 -10.64
CA PRO A 135 -7.93 14.60 -10.77
C PRO A 135 -6.68 13.80 -10.42
N GLN A 136 -5.73 13.72 -11.36
CA GLN A 136 -4.58 12.83 -11.25
C GLN A 136 -3.53 13.32 -10.26
N PHE A 137 -3.35 14.64 -10.11
CA PHE A 137 -2.38 15.18 -9.16
C PHE A 137 -2.72 14.83 -7.70
N PRO A 138 -3.97 15.01 -7.23
CA PRO A 138 -4.38 14.47 -5.93
C PRO A 138 -4.13 12.97 -5.77
N GLN A 139 -4.35 12.16 -6.81
CA GLN A 139 -4.08 10.72 -6.76
C GLN A 139 -2.60 10.42 -6.52
N ILE A 140 -1.67 11.15 -7.15
CA ILE A 140 -0.22 11.04 -6.86
C ILE A 140 0.03 11.28 -5.36
N VAL A 141 -0.54 12.35 -4.81
CA VAL A 141 -0.36 12.72 -3.40
C VAL A 141 -0.96 11.66 -2.48
N LEU A 142 -2.14 11.14 -2.79
CA LEU A 142 -2.81 10.09 -2.02
C LEU A 142 -1.95 8.83 -1.95
N HIS A 143 -1.41 8.38 -3.08
CA HIS A 143 -0.56 7.19 -3.11
C HIS A 143 0.78 7.43 -2.42
N ALA A 144 1.38 8.61 -2.55
CA ALA A 144 2.62 8.94 -1.84
C ALA A 144 2.42 8.97 -0.32
N VAL A 145 1.39 9.70 0.15
CA VAL A 145 1.23 10.08 1.56
C VAL A 145 0.36 9.10 2.36
N PHE A 146 -0.63 8.45 1.75
CA PHE A 146 -1.58 7.59 2.45
C PHE A 146 -1.41 6.10 2.15
N LEU A 147 -0.58 5.75 1.15
CA LEU A 147 -0.13 4.37 0.92
C LEU A 147 1.37 4.23 1.22
N GLY A 148 2.21 4.95 0.47
CA GLY A 148 3.66 4.80 0.51
C GLY A 148 4.29 5.12 1.87
N LEU A 149 3.95 6.28 2.43
CA LEU A 149 4.47 6.72 3.73
C LEU A 149 4.06 5.79 4.89
N PRO A 150 2.77 5.46 5.12
CA PRO A 150 2.37 4.52 6.19
C PRO A 150 3.04 3.16 6.05
N LEU A 151 3.11 2.63 4.82
CA LEU A 151 3.77 1.37 4.53
C LEU A 151 5.24 1.38 4.98
N ALA A 152 6.00 2.39 4.56
CA ALA A 152 7.41 2.52 4.91
C ALA A 152 7.65 2.76 6.41
N LEU A 153 6.78 3.52 7.07
CA LEU A 153 6.87 3.75 8.52
C LEU A 153 6.63 2.46 9.31
N LEU A 154 5.73 1.58 8.86
CA LEU A 154 5.53 0.26 9.47
C LEU A 154 6.76 -0.62 9.32
N PHE A 155 7.40 -0.63 8.15
CA PHE A 155 8.68 -1.33 7.95
C PHE A 155 9.79 -0.78 8.83
N THR A 156 9.89 0.56 8.93
CA THR A 156 10.86 1.22 9.82
C THR A 156 10.64 0.81 11.28
N ALA A 157 9.39 0.80 11.74
CA ALA A 157 9.04 0.40 13.09
C ALA A 157 9.38 -1.07 13.36
N ALA A 158 9.11 -1.95 12.40
CA ALA A 158 9.43 -3.36 12.48
C ALA A 158 10.95 -3.60 12.57
N GLU A 159 11.75 -2.89 11.77
CA GLU A 159 13.20 -3.01 11.79
C GLU A 159 13.79 -2.49 13.10
N ARG A 160 13.31 -1.34 13.61
CA ARG A 160 13.72 -0.81 14.91
C ARG A 160 13.42 -1.81 16.03
N ARG A 161 12.23 -2.40 16.03
CA ARG A 161 11.84 -3.41 17.03
C ARG A 161 12.75 -4.64 16.96
N ARG A 162 13.13 -5.08 15.76
CA ARG A 162 14.05 -6.19 15.56
C ARG A 162 15.44 -5.90 16.13
N ALA A 163 16.01 -4.74 15.79
CA ALA A 163 17.32 -4.34 16.31
C ALA A 163 17.37 -4.32 17.84
N LEU A 164 16.29 -3.85 18.50
CA LEU A 164 16.17 -3.85 19.95
C LEU A 164 16.15 -5.27 20.55
N MET A 165 15.47 -6.21 19.89
CA MET A 165 15.43 -7.62 20.34
C MET A 165 16.80 -8.29 20.20
N ASP A 166 17.50 -8.05 19.09
CA ASP A 166 18.84 -8.60 18.85
C ASP A 166 19.85 -8.11 19.93
N VAL A 167 19.76 -6.84 20.35
CA VAL A 167 20.56 -6.29 21.45
C VAL A 167 20.23 -6.96 22.79
N ALA A 168 18.94 -7.11 23.12
CA ALA A 168 18.52 -7.75 24.37
C ALA A 168 18.98 -9.21 24.47
N GLU A 169 18.92 -9.96 23.37
CA GLU A 169 19.38 -11.35 23.29
C GLU A 169 20.91 -11.45 23.53
N SER A 170 21.69 -10.54 22.92
CA SER A 170 23.14 -10.47 23.12
C SER A 170 23.55 -10.14 24.57
N ALA A 171 22.79 -9.28 25.24
CA ALA A 171 23.03 -8.93 26.65
C ALA A 171 22.74 -10.11 27.59
N SER A 172 21.68 -10.89 27.31
CA SER A 172 21.28 -12.05 28.11
C SER A 172 22.20 -13.28 27.96
N SER A 173 23.02 -13.31 26.90
CA SER A 173 23.92 -14.43 26.57
C SER A 173 25.38 -14.15 26.92
N SER A 174 25.69 -12.98 27.48
CA SER A 174 27.02 -12.64 27.98
C SER A 174 27.21 -13.19 29.40
N PRO A 175 28.22 -14.05 29.66
CA PRO A 175 28.46 -14.69 30.95
C PRO A 175 28.93 -13.73 32.05
#